data_AF-A0A3A5S4N2-F1
#
_entry.id   AF-A0A3A5S4N2-F1
#
_cell.length_a   1.000
_cell.length_b   1.000
_cell.length_c   1.000
_cell.angle_alpha   90.00
_cell.angle_beta   90.00
_cell.angle_gamma   90.00
#
_symmetry.space_group_name_H-M   'P 1'
#
loop_
_entity.id
_entity.type
_entity.pdbx_description
1 polymer ?
#
loop_
_entity_poly.entity_id
_entity_poly.type
_entity_poly.pdbx_seq_one_letter_code
_entity_poly.pdbx_strand_id
1 'polypeptide(L)'
;MDTKRNQTLEEIEENKIVSEHYQNRIKLIKELLKTSQLVIGDLCVHINISEASYHRYTNFTSYMKTDIFIHACIFLKQYIESHHIPYTQEEKRLIKALDLFQISSNSNLNCN
;
A
#
# COMPACT_ATOMS: atom_id res chain seq x y z
N MET A 1 -36.43 -10.44 -1.30
CA MET A 1 -36.12 -11.23 -0.09
C MET A 1 -34.60 -11.22 0.03
N ASP A 2 -34.05 -10.32 0.82
CA ASP A 2 -32.61 -10.30 1.10
C ASP A 2 -32.30 -11.42 2.09
N THR A 3 -31.86 -12.56 1.56
CA THR A 3 -31.41 -13.68 2.39
C THR A 3 -30.08 -13.27 3.02
N LYS A 4 -30.13 -12.76 4.26
CA LYS A 4 -28.96 -12.47 5.07
C LYS A 4 -28.23 -13.79 5.34
N ARG A 5 -27.20 -14.10 4.55
CA ARG A 5 -26.33 -15.27 4.77
C ARG A 5 -25.59 -15.07 6.09
N ASN A 6 -25.74 -15.99 7.01
CA ASN A 6 -24.91 -16.03 8.22
C ASN A 6 -23.50 -16.45 7.81
N GLN A 7 -22.51 -15.62 8.12
CA GLN A 7 -21.11 -15.94 7.87
C GLN A 7 -20.60 -16.95 8.89
N THR A 8 -19.68 -17.82 8.49
CA THR A 8 -18.96 -18.71 9.43
C THR A 8 -17.92 -17.90 10.23
N LEU A 9 -17.47 -18.41 11.38
CA LEU A 9 -16.40 -17.78 12.16
C LEU A 9 -15.10 -17.65 11.35
N GLU A 10 -14.82 -18.64 10.49
CA GLU A 10 -13.68 -18.65 9.59
C GLU A 10 -13.79 -17.53 8.53
N GLU A 11 -14.95 -17.40 7.87
CA GLU A 11 -15.21 -16.31 6.92
C GLU A 11 -15.07 -14.92 7.58
N ILE A 12 -15.48 -14.77 8.85
CA ILE A 12 -15.34 -13.51 9.59
C ILE A 12 -13.87 -13.18 9.84
N GLU A 13 -13.06 -14.16 10.25
CA GLU A 13 -11.64 -13.94 10.53
C GLU A 13 -10.86 -13.68 9.23
N GLU A 14 -11.15 -14.41 8.14
CA GLU A 14 -10.57 -14.14 6.82
C GLU A 14 -10.87 -12.72 6.34
N ASN A 15 -12.13 -12.29 6.44
CA ASN A 15 -12.54 -10.93 6.05
C ASN A 15 -11.83 -9.86 6.89
N LYS A 16 -11.59 -10.12 8.18
CA LYS A 16 -10.84 -9.23 9.06
C LYS A 16 -9.39 -9.11 8.61
N ILE A 17 -8.73 -10.22 8.31
CA ILE A 17 -7.34 -10.25 7.80
C ILE A 17 -7.24 -9.48 6.48
N VAL A 18 -8.16 -9.73 5.55
CA VAL A 18 -8.19 -9.03 4.26
C VAL A 18 -8.42 -7.53 4.44
N SER A 19 -9.33 -7.14 5.32
CA SER A 19 -9.62 -5.74 5.63
C SER A 19 -8.42 -5.04 6.27
N GLU A 20 -7.78 -5.66 7.26
CA GLU A 20 -6.58 -5.13 7.91
C GLU A 20 -5.43 -4.96 6.92
N HIS A 21 -5.21 -5.96 6.07
CA HIS A 21 -4.19 -5.89 5.03
C HIS A 21 -4.46 -4.71 4.07
N TYR A 22 -5.71 -4.50 3.64
CA TYR A 22 -6.07 -3.37 2.79
C TYR A 22 -5.90 -2.01 3.50
N GLN A 23 -6.30 -1.91 4.77
CA GLN A 23 -6.11 -0.71 5.58
C GLN A 23 -4.62 -0.38 5.74
N ASN A 24 -3.78 -1.37 5.99
CA ASN A 24 -2.34 -1.21 6.11
C ASN A 24 -1.71 -0.68 4.81
N ARG A 25 -2.17 -1.13 3.63
CA ARG A 25 -1.72 -0.60 2.34
C ARG A 25 -1.98 0.89 2.20
N ILE A 26 -3.21 1.32 2.47
CA ILE A 26 -3.60 2.73 2.40
C ILE A 26 -2.84 3.56 3.45
N LYS A 27 -2.66 3.02 4.66
CA LYS A 27 -1.90 3.68 5.73
C LYS A 27 -0.45 3.88 5.32
N LEU A 28 0.19 2.86 4.74
CA LEU A 28 1.58 2.97 4.32
C LEU A 28 1.77 4.08 3.28
N ILE A 29 0.93 4.16 2.24
CA ILE A 29 1.03 5.23 1.24
C ILE A 29 0.89 6.61 1.90
N LYS A 30 -0.04 6.78 2.83
CA LYS A 30 -0.24 8.05 3.54
C LYS A 30 1.00 8.45 4.36
N GLU A 31 1.58 7.51 5.11
CA GLU A 31 2.79 7.78 5.91
C GLU A 31 3.99 8.10 5.02
N LEU A 32 4.23 7.29 3.99
CA LEU A 32 5.33 7.52 3.04
C LEU A 32 5.18 8.86 2.32
N LEU A 33 3.97 9.22 1.89
CA LEU A 33 3.71 10.50 1.23
C LEU A 33 4.02 11.66 2.19
N LYS A 34 3.56 11.57 3.44
CA LYS A 34 3.87 12.56 4.49
C LYS A 34 5.37 12.71 4.72
N THR A 35 6.11 11.60 4.80
CA THR A 35 7.57 11.61 4.99
C THR A 35 8.30 12.18 3.78
N SER A 36 7.85 11.87 2.56
CA SER A 36 8.43 12.39 1.32
C SER A 36 8.21 13.90 1.12
N GLN A 37 7.22 14.49 1.80
CA GLN A 37 6.76 15.88 1.60
C GLN A 37 6.25 16.18 0.18
N LEU A 38 6.05 15.15 -0.66
CA LEU A 38 5.41 15.29 -1.96
C LEU A 38 3.93 15.64 -1.79
N VAL A 39 3.38 16.39 -2.76
CA VAL A 39 1.94 16.59 -2.82
C VAL A 39 1.26 15.40 -3.49
N ILE A 40 -0.03 15.20 -3.20
CA ILE A 40 -0.82 14.08 -3.76
C ILE A 40 -0.77 14.08 -5.30
N GLY A 41 -0.78 15.27 -5.91
CA GLY A 41 -0.69 15.43 -7.36
C GLY A 41 0.56 14.80 -7.97
N ASP A 42 1.74 14.98 -7.34
CA ASP A 42 3.00 14.42 -7.82
C ASP A 42 2.96 12.89 -7.86
N LEU A 43 2.45 12.28 -6.78
CA LEU A 43 2.25 10.83 -6.69
C LEU A 43 1.27 10.36 -7.77
N CYS A 44 0.14 11.05 -7.94
CA CYS A 44 -0.91 10.68 -8.89
C CYS A 44 -0.43 10.72 -10.33
N VAL A 45 0.33 11.77 -10.70
CA VAL A 45 0.97 11.89 -12.02
C VAL A 45 1.93 10.72 -12.25
N HIS A 46 2.77 10.40 -11.25
CA HIS A 46 3.76 9.34 -11.40
C HIS A 46 3.14 7.95 -11.60
N ILE A 47 2.11 7.61 -10.82
CA ILE A 47 1.45 6.30 -10.91
C ILE A 47 0.30 6.26 -11.93
N ASN A 48 0.14 7.33 -12.71
CA ASN A 48 -0.86 7.47 -13.78
C ASN A 48 -2.31 7.22 -13.30
N ILE A 49 -2.70 7.87 -12.21
CA ILE A 49 -4.09 7.89 -11.73
C ILE A 49 -4.57 9.33 -11.54
N SER A 50 -5.89 9.53 -11.52
CA SER A 50 -6.46 10.83 -11.11
C SER A 50 -6.45 10.98 -9.58
N GLU A 51 -6.32 12.21 -9.09
CA GLU A 51 -6.47 12.53 -7.65
C GLU A 51 -7.83 12.08 -7.11
N ALA A 52 -8.89 12.16 -7.92
CA ALA A 52 -10.21 11.63 -7.56
C ALA A 52 -10.16 10.12 -7.28
N SER A 53 -9.36 9.36 -8.02
CA SER A 53 -9.17 7.92 -7.78
C SER A 53 -8.40 7.68 -6.49
N TYR A 54 -7.32 8.45 -6.26
CA TYR A 54 -6.59 8.42 -4.99
C TYR A 54 -7.51 8.66 -3.79
N HIS A 55 -8.34 9.71 -3.84
CA HIS A 55 -9.29 10.02 -2.77
C HIS A 55 -10.30 8.90 -2.52
N ARG A 56 -10.81 8.25 -3.57
CA ARG A 56 -11.70 7.08 -3.41
C ARG A 56 -11.00 5.92 -2.72
N TYR A 57 -9.73 5.66 -3.04
CA TYR A 57 -8.94 4.64 -2.34
C TYR A 57 -8.73 4.99 -0.87
N THR A 58 -8.33 6.23 -0.57
CA THR A 58 -8.04 6.66 0.80
C THR A 58 -9.27 6.78 1.70
N ASN A 59 -10.45 6.92 1.10
CA ASN A 59 -11.75 6.96 1.77
C ASN A 59 -12.46 5.60 1.74
N PHE A 60 -11.79 4.54 1.26
CA PHE A 60 -12.33 3.17 1.18
C PHE A 60 -13.62 3.05 0.36
N THR A 61 -13.88 3.97 -0.56
CA THR A 61 -15.03 3.90 -1.48
C THR A 61 -14.70 3.19 -2.79
N SER A 62 -13.43 2.82 -2.98
CA SER A 62 -12.96 1.96 -4.08
C SER A 62 -11.73 1.18 -3.63
N TYR A 63 -11.50 0.02 -4.25
CA TYR A 63 -10.32 -0.79 -4.01
C TYR A 63 -9.14 -0.34 -4.88
N MET A 64 -7.99 -0.09 -4.26
CA MET A 64 -6.72 0.17 -4.95
C MET A 64 -6.15 -1.15 -5.47
N LYS A 65 -5.94 -1.23 -6.79
CA LYS A 65 -5.31 -2.41 -7.40
C LYS A 65 -3.88 -2.59 -6.88
N THR A 66 -3.46 -3.85 -6.75
CA THR A 66 -2.15 -4.21 -6.18
C THR A 66 -0.98 -3.65 -6.98
N ASP A 67 -1.07 -3.58 -8.31
CA ASP A 67 -0.06 -2.98 -9.19
C ASP A 67 0.11 -1.47 -8.94
N ILE A 68 -1.00 -0.73 -8.82
CA ILE A 68 -0.99 0.70 -8.45
C ILE A 68 -0.35 0.89 -7.08
N PHE A 69 -0.71 0.05 -6.11
CA PHE A 69 -0.16 0.08 -4.77
C PHE A 69 1.36 -0.14 -4.75
N ILE A 70 1.84 -1.17 -5.45
CA ILE A 70 3.27 -1.48 -5.55
C ILE A 70 4.02 -0.34 -6.24
N HIS A 71 3.47 0.20 -7.34
CA HIS A 71 4.09 1.30 -8.07
C HIS A 71 4.24 2.55 -7.18
N ALA A 72 3.19 2.91 -6.43
CA ALA A 72 3.24 3.99 -5.46
C ALA A 72 4.31 3.77 -4.39
N CYS A 73 4.40 2.56 -3.82
CA CYS A 73 5.39 2.24 -2.80
C CYS A 73 6.83 2.33 -3.32
N ILE A 74 7.09 1.83 -4.53
CA ILE A 74 8.43 1.87 -5.16
C ILE A 74 8.84 3.32 -5.39
N PHE A 75 7.96 4.13 -5.98
CA PHE A 75 8.23 5.55 -6.23
C PHE A 75 8.55 6.31 -4.95
N LEU A 76 7.68 6.20 -3.94
CA LEU A 76 7.87 6.88 -2.66
C LEU A 76 9.15 6.42 -1.95
N LYS A 77 9.45 5.12 -1.98
CA LYS A 77 10.70 4.56 -1.44
C LYS A 77 11.91 5.19 -2.12
N GLN A 78 11.97 5.17 -3.45
CA GLN A 78 13.08 5.72 -4.22
C GLN A 78 13.26 7.22 -3.96
N TYR A 79 12.16 7.95 -3.84
CA TYR A 79 12.20 9.37 -3.51
C TYR A 79 12.79 9.59 -2.10
N ILE A 80 12.25 8.93 -1.08
CA ILE A 80 12.72 9.04 0.31
C ILE A 80 14.21 8.69 0.43
N GLU A 81 14.63 7.60 -0.23
CA GLU A 81 16.02 7.13 -0.22
C GLU A 81 16.97 8.10 -0.94
N SER A 82 16.61 8.59 -2.13
CA SER A 82 17.44 9.57 -2.86
C SER A 82 17.60 10.90 -2.13
N HIS A 83 16.61 11.28 -1.32
CA HIS A 83 16.65 12.48 -0.49
C HIS A 83 17.20 12.23 0.92
N HIS A 84 17.67 11.01 1.21
CA HIS A 84 18.25 10.63 2.50
C HIS A 84 17.32 10.91 3.71
N ILE A 85 16.00 10.83 3.49
CA ILE A 85 15.00 11.06 4.53
C ILE A 85 14.85 9.76 5.35
N PRO A 86 14.97 9.80 6.69
CA PRO A 86 14.85 8.61 7.50
C PRO A 86 13.40 8.15 7.64
N TYR A 87 13.16 6.85 7.43
CA TYR A 87 11.86 6.24 7.74
C TYR A 87 11.55 6.26 9.24
N THR A 88 10.30 6.53 9.56
CA THR A 88 9.68 6.37 10.87
C THR A 88 9.58 4.89 11.27
N GLN A 89 9.35 4.63 12.56
CA GLN A 89 9.14 3.27 13.05
C GLN A 89 7.85 2.65 12.50
N GLU A 90 6.81 3.45 12.29
CA GLU A 90 5.53 2.97 11.76
C GLU A 90 5.66 2.54 10.31
N GLU A 91 6.38 3.30 9.47
CA GLU A 91 6.65 2.90 8.09
C GLU A 91 7.45 1.60 8.06
N LYS A 92 8.50 1.47 8.88
CA LYS A 92 9.27 0.21 8.99
C LYS A 92 8.39 -0.97 9.39
N ARG A 93 7.48 -0.77 10.36
CA ARG A 93 6.51 -1.78 10.80
C ARG A 93 5.58 -2.18 9.66
N LEU A 94 5.00 -1.22 8.95
CA LEU A 94 4.05 -1.44 7.85
C LEU A 94 4.72 -2.11 6.64
N ILE A 95 5.92 -1.66 6.27
CA ILE A 95 6.73 -2.26 5.21
C ILE A 95 7.00 -3.74 5.50
N LYS A 96 7.37 -4.06 6.74
CA LYS A 96 7.59 -5.45 7.18
C LYS A 96 6.29 -6.26 7.19
N ALA A 97 5.20 -5.68 7.69
CA ALA A 97 3.90 -6.35 7.77
C ALA A 97 3.30 -6.67 6.39
N LEU A 98 3.60 -5.86 5.38
CA LEU A 98 3.10 -6.01 4.01
C LEU A 98 4.07 -6.76 3.09
N ASP A 99 5.22 -7.20 3.61
CA ASP A 99 6.28 -7.93 2.91
C ASP A 99 6.74 -7.29 1.57
N LEU A 100 6.72 -5.96 1.50
CA LEU A 100 6.78 -5.23 0.23
C LEU A 100 8.14 -5.24 -0.48
N PHE A 101 9.22 -5.47 0.27
CA PHE A 101 10.59 -5.33 -0.23
C PHE A 101 11.47 -6.56 -0.01
N GLN A 102 10.92 -7.69 0.47
CA GLN A 102 11.69 -8.94 0.52
C GLN A 102 11.79 -9.61 -0.86
N ILE A 103 10.92 -9.24 -1.81
CA ILE A 103 10.94 -9.76 -3.18
C ILE A 103 12.16 -9.26 -3.99
N SER A 104 12.79 -8.13 -3.61
CA SER A 104 14.01 -7.65 -4.29
C SER A 104 15.30 -8.35 -3.87
N SER A 105 15.26 -9.26 -2.88
CA SER A 105 16.44 -10.02 -2.44
C SER A 105 16.54 -11.42 -3.06
N ASN A 106 15.52 -11.86 -3.81
CA ASN A 106 15.50 -13.19 -4.45
C ASN A 106 15.73 -13.15 -5.97
N SER A 107 16.00 -11.99 -6.58
CA SER A 107 16.28 -11.88 -8.02
C SER A 107 17.77 -11.98 -8.41
N ASN A 108 18.65 -12.43 -7.51
CA ASN A 108 20.06 -12.71 -7.80
C ASN A 108 20.52 -14.14 -7.42
N LEU A 109 19.60 -15.10 -7.37
CA LEU A 109 19.95 -16.53 -7.28
C LEU A 109 19.53 -17.20 -8.60
N ASN A 110 20.56 -17.61 -9.35
CA ASN A 110 20.55 -18.35 -10.61
C ASN A 110 20.36 -17.53 -11.90
N CYS A 111 21.44 -16.88 -12.32
CA CYS A 111 21.88 -17.05 -13.71
C CYS A 111 23.19 -17.84 -13.65
N ASN A 112 23.11 -19.11 -14.06
CA ASN A 112 24.26 -19.97 -14.35
C ASN A 112 25.07 -19.42 -15.53
#